data_AF-A0A562BZX9-F1
#
_entry.id   AF-A0A562BZX9-F1
#
_cell.length_a   1.000
_cell.length_b   1.000
_cell.length_c   1.000
_cell.angle_alpha   90.00
_cell.angle_beta   90.00
_cell.angle_gamma   90.00
#
_symmetry.space_group_name_H-M   'P 1'
#
loop_
_entity.id
_entity.type
_entity.pdbx_description
1 polymer ?
#
loop_
_entity_poly.entity_id
_entity_poly.type
_entity_poly.pdbx_seq_one_letter_code
_entity_poly.pdbx_strand_id
1 'polypeptide(L)' 'MPTTRWNELDPSTRKAIMVAGAVDGVLRTLALRDLKRRTPAQVRGSRKAWGVALSLVSSGGILPVVYFVKGRRSA' A
#
# COMPACT_ATOMS: atom_id res chain seq x y z
N MET A 1 -10.35 -13.51 26.36
CA MET A 1 -10.82 -13.54 24.95
C MET A 1 -10.09 -14.66 24.24
N PRO A 2 -10.77 -15.55 23.49
CA PRO A 2 -10.08 -16.59 22.74
C PRO A 2 -9.13 -15.92 21.73
N THR A 3 -7.84 -16.22 21.82
CA THR A 3 -6.81 -15.72 20.90
C THR A 3 -6.64 -16.76 19.81
N THR A 4 -7.29 -16.57 18.66
CA THR A 4 -7.14 -17.47 17.52
C THR A 4 -5.66 -17.53 17.12
N ARG A 5 -5.05 -18.70 17.24
CA ARG A 5 -3.65 -18.88 16.85
C ARG A 5 -3.56 -18.96 15.34
N TRP A 6 -2.45 -18.48 14.78
CA TRP A 6 -2.20 -18.57 13.34
C TRP A 6 -2.38 -19.99 12.78
N ASN A 7 -1.97 -21.00 13.55
CA ASN A 7 -2.10 -22.41 13.15
C ASN A 7 -3.53 -22.96 13.16
N GLU A 8 -4.46 -22.27 13.84
CA GLU A 8 -5.88 -22.62 13.91
C GLU A 8 -6.68 -21.97 12.76
N LEU A 9 -6.07 -21.07 11.99
CA LEU A 9 -6.69 -20.48 10.80
C LEU A 9 -6.82 -21.53 9.70
N ASP A 10 -7.98 -21.51 9.04
CA ASP A 10 -8.22 -22.23 7.80
C ASP A 10 -7.09 -21.94 6.78
N PRO A 11 -6.55 -22.97 6.09
CA PRO A 11 -5.47 -22.80 5.13
C PRO A 11 -5.79 -21.76 4.04
N SER A 12 -7.05 -21.65 3.61
CA SER A 12 -7.48 -20.66 2.62
C SER A 12 -7.40 -19.24 3.17
N THR A 13 -7.81 -19.02 4.42
CA THR A 13 -7.68 -17.72 5.12
C THR A 13 -6.23 -17.33 5.29
N ARG A 14 -5.37 -18.26 5.71
CA ARG A 14 -3.94 -18.03 5.85
C ARG A 14 -3.29 -17.62 4.53
N LYS A 15 -3.66 -18.33 3.45
CA LYS A 15 -3.23 -18.00 2.08
C LYS A 15 -3.73 -16.62 1.65
N ALA A 16 -4.98 -16.28 1.93
CA ALA A 16 -5.55 -14.97 1.61
C ALA A 16 -4.78 -13.84 2.31
N ILE A 17 -4.45 -13.99 3.60
CA ILE A 17 -3.65 -13.01 4.35
C ILE A 17 -2.25 -12.85 3.73
N MET A 18 -1.59 -13.96 3.39
CA MET A 18 -0.27 -13.92 2.75
C MET A 18 -0.31 -13.24 1.37
N VAL A 19 -1.30 -13.58 0.55
CA VAL A 19 -1.48 -12.96 -0.78
C VAL A 19 -1.78 -11.47 -0.64
N ALA A 20 -2.67 -11.08 0.28
CA ALA A 20 -3.00 -9.68 0.52
C ALA A 20 -1.75 -8.88 0.95
N GLY A 21 -0.95 -9.43 1.86
CA GLY A 21 0.32 -8.81 2.29
C GLY A 21 1.33 -8.68 1.15
N ALA A 22 1.47 -9.70 0.31
CA ALA A 22 2.36 -9.65 -0.85
C ALA A 22 1.91 -8.59 -1.88
N VAL A 23 0.61 -8.52 -2.18
CA VAL A 23 0.04 -7.53 -3.09
C VAL A 23 0.21 -6.11 -2.54
N ASP A 24 -0.06 -5.88 -1.25
CA ASP A 24 0.18 -4.57 -0.62
C ASP A 24 1.66 -4.16 -0.69
N GLY A 25 2.58 -5.09 -0.37
CA GLY A 25 4.01 -4.85 -0.48
C GLY A 25 4.44 -4.41 -1.87
N VAL A 26 4.03 -5.14 -2.91
CA VAL A 26 4.32 -4.81 -4.31
C VAL A 26 3.73 -3.45 -4.68
N LEU A 27 2.45 -3.20 -4.35
CA LEU A 27 1.79 -1.93 -4.64
C LEU A 27 2.52 -0.74 -3.98
N ARG A 28 2.92 -0.89 -2.72
CA ARG A 28 3.65 0.13 -1.96
C ARG A 28 5.01 0.42 -2.60
N THR A 29 5.77 -0.61 -2.98
CA THR A 29 7.05 -0.45 -3.67
C THR A 29 6.89 0.28 -5.01
N LEU A 30 5.88 -0.10 -5.80
CA LEU A 30 5.59 0.56 -7.07
C LEU A 30 5.17 2.01 -6.86
N ALA A 31 4.34 2.30 -5.85
CA ALA A 31 3.89 3.64 -5.53
C ALA A 31 5.06 4.54 -5.12
N LEU A 32 5.96 4.07 -4.26
CA LEU A 32 7.18 4.80 -3.88
C LEU A 32 8.13 5.01 -5.05
N ARG A 33 8.29 4.00 -5.93
CA ARG A 33 9.11 4.11 -7.14
C ARG A 33 8.55 5.13 -8.13
N ASP A 34 7.23 5.13 -8.35
CA ASP A 34 6.53 6.13 -9.17
C ASP A 34 6.66 7.52 -8.56
N LEU A 35 6.42 7.67 -7.25
CA LEU A 35 6.57 8.92 -6.52
C LEU A 35 7.99 9.49 -6.64
N LYS A 36 9.03 8.64 -6.57
CA LYS A 36 10.43 9.04 -6.75
C LYS A 36 10.75 9.52 -8.18
N ARG A 37 10.02 9.05 -9.19
CA ARG A 37 10.20 9.45 -10.60
C ARG A 37 9.44 10.73 -10.95
N ARG A 38 8.27 10.99 -10.34
CA ARG A 38 7.40 12.15 -10.67
C ARG A 38 7.86 13.46 -10.05
N THR A 39 7.87 14.56 -10.79
CA THR A 39 8.15 15.89 -10.21
C THR A 39 6.99 16.36 -9.30
N PRO A 40 7.21 17.31 -8.36
CA PRO A 40 6.17 17.76 -7.43
C PRO A 40 4.89 18.26 -8.10
N ALA A 41 4.98 18.82 -9.31
CA ALA A 41 3.81 19.31 -10.06
C ALA A 41 2.90 18.19 -10.61
N GLN A 42 3.43 16.96 -10.72
CA GLN A 42 2.74 15.78 -11.23
C GLN A 42 2.06 14.96 -10.12
N VAL A 43 2.11 15.44 -8.88
CA VAL A 43 1.51 14.81 -7.69
C VAL A 43 0.47 15.77 -7.13
N ARG A 44 -0.72 15.28 -6.83
CA ARG A 44 -1.75 16.05 -6.13
C ARG A 44 -1.38 16.13 -4.66
N GLY A 45 -0.98 17.32 -4.21
CA GLY A 45 -0.55 17.60 -2.84
C GLY A 45 0.95 17.45 -2.62
N SER A 46 1.38 17.38 -1.36
CA SER A 46 2.80 17.31 -1.01
C SER A 46 3.39 15.94 -1.33
N ARG A 47 4.41 15.92 -2.19
CA ARG A 47 5.21 14.74 -2.52
C ARG A 47 5.80 14.09 -1.26
N LYS A 48 6.26 14.89 -0.31
CA LYS A 48 6.80 14.40 0.97
C LYS A 48 5.72 13.74 1.82
N ALA A 49 4.52 14.33 1.87
CA ALA A 49 3.39 13.75 2.61
C ALA A 49 3.00 12.38 2.04
N TRP A 50 2.94 12.24 0.71
CA TRP A 50 2.74 10.93 0.06
C TRP A 50 3.83 9.93 0.40
N GLY A 51 5.10 10.35 0.40
CA GLY A 51 6.23 9.48 0.75
C GLY A 51 6.14 8.98 2.20
N VAL A 52 5.81 9.86 3.15
CA VAL A 52 5.63 9.51 4.56
C VAL A 52 4.43 8.58 4.73
N ALA A 53 3.28 8.93 4.14
CA ALA A 53 2.07 8.12 4.23
C ALA A 53 2.29 6.71 3.66
N LEU A 54 2.85 6.62 2.44
CA LEU A 54 3.19 5.35 1.79
C LEU A 54 4.33 4.60 2.48
N SER A 55 5.04 5.18 3.45
CA SER A 55 6.12 4.49 4.19
C SER A 55 5.67 4.04 5.57
N LEU A 56 4.84 4.82 6.27
CA LEU A 56 4.47 4.56 7.66
C LEU A 56 3.08 3.96 7.85
N VAL A 57 2.14 4.21 6.94
CA VAL A 57 0.75 3.76 7.13
C VAL A 57 0.60 2.35 6.58
N SER A 58 0.31 1.38 7.45
CA SER A 58 -0.12 0.04 7.04
C SER A 58 -1.64 0.04 6.89
N SER A 59 -2.13 -0.14 5.67
CA SER A 59 -3.58 -0.07 5.35
C SER A 59 -4.07 -1.25 4.50
N GLY A 60 -3.25 -2.30 4.37
CA GLY A 60 -3.60 -3.49 3.59
C GLY A 60 -3.89 -3.20 2.11
N GLY A 61 -3.10 -2.33 1.46
CA GLY A 61 -3.23 -2.04 0.04
C GLY A 61 -4.10 -0.84 -0.31
N ILE A 62 -4.92 -0.33 0.62
CA ILE A 62 -5.85 0.77 0.35
C ILE A 62 -5.08 2.06 -0.01
N LEU A 63 -4.08 2.45 0.79
CA LEU A 63 -3.36 3.70 0.58
C LEU A 63 -2.55 3.73 -0.73
N PRO A 64 -1.79 2.68 -1.12
CA PRO A 64 -1.19 2.60 -2.45
C PRO A 64 -2.19 2.75 -3.60
N VAL A 65 -3.37 2.12 -3.50
CA VAL A 65 -4.43 2.24 -4.53
C VAL A 65 -4.93 3.68 -4.63
N VAL A 66 -5.18 4.34 -3.50
CA VAL A 66 -5.58 5.75 -3.48
C VAL A 66 -4.53 6.65 -4.12
N TYR A 67 -3.24 6.39 -3.90
CA TYR A 67 -2.16 7.11 -4.57
C TYR A 67 -2.23 6.97 -6.10
N PHE A 68 -2.40 5.74 -6.60
CA PHE A 68 -2.47 5.49 -8.04
C PHE A 68 -3.73 6.07 -8.71
N VAL A 69 -4.86 6.11 -8.00
CA VAL A 69 -6.14 6.62 -8.55
C VAL A 69 -6.25 8.14 -8.43
N LYS A 70 -5.81 8.73 -7.31
CA LYS A 70 -6.07 10.14 -6.97
C LYS A 70 -4.81 10.95 -6.70
N GLY A 71 -3.76 10.32 -6.18
CA GLY A 71 -2.52 10.98 -5.75
C GLY A 71 -1.61 11.39 -6.91
N ARG A 72 -1.54 10.59 -7.98
CA ARG A 72 -0.82 10.96 -9.19
C ARG A 72 -1.71 11.78 -10.14
N ARG A 73 -1.14 12.83 -10.74
CA ARG A 73 -1.76 13.54 -11.86
C ARG A 73 -1.28 12.84 -13.13
N SER A 74 -2.19 12.22 -13.89
CA SER A 74 -1.87 11.84 -15.27
C SER A 74 -1.51 13.12 -16.03
N ALA A 75 -0.39 13.08 -16.75
CA ALA A 75 -0.04 14.15 -17.68
C ALA A 75 -1.12 14.28 -18.74
#